data_AF-A0A0G1STI2-F1
#
_entry.id   AF-A0A0G1STI2-F1
#
_cell.length_a   1.000
_cell.length_b   1.000
_cell.length_c   1.000
_cell.angle_alpha   90.00
_cell.angle_beta   90.00
_cell.angle_gamma   90.00
#
_symmetry.space_group_name_H-M   'P 1'
#
loop_
_entity.id
_entity.type
_entity.pdbx_description
1 polymer ?
#
loop_
_entity_poly.entity_id
_entity_poly.type
_entity_poly.pdbx_seq_one_letter_code
_entity_poly.pdbx_strand_id
1 'polypeptide(L)'
;MTPKRTHYKSPFAEYFNYLSRIDRGKRYSQEYGSILILSLVEEVGEIARAYLAEHGRKPLNLAAQRDESYEQELGDLVVTILRIARIKDINLHERILGSLKKIEARKRKPKE
;
A
#
# COMPACT_ATOMS: atom_id res chain seq x y z
N MET A 1 -25.88 9.58 -7.49
CA MET A 1 -26.06 8.61 -6.39
C MET A 1 -24.71 7.97 -6.10
N THR A 2 -24.21 8.05 -4.87
CA THR A 2 -23.00 7.34 -4.46
C THR A 2 -23.31 5.83 -4.40
N PRO A 3 -22.54 4.96 -5.07
CA PRO A 3 -22.80 3.53 -5.05
C PRO A 3 -22.70 2.99 -3.61
N LYS A 4 -23.66 2.13 -3.25
CA LYS A 4 -23.72 1.49 -1.93
C LYS A 4 -22.52 0.54 -1.82
N ARG A 5 -21.57 0.85 -0.94
CA ARG A 5 -20.36 0.03 -0.75
C ARG A 5 -20.69 -1.31 -0.11
N THR A 6 -19.92 -2.32 -0.50
CA THR A 6 -20.03 -3.67 0.06
C THR A 6 -19.15 -3.76 1.31
N HIS A 7 -19.74 -4.21 2.43
CA HIS A 7 -18.96 -4.52 3.63
C HIS A 7 -18.32 -5.90 3.46
N TYR A 8 -17.02 -5.94 3.18
CA TYR A 8 -16.26 -7.19 3.14
C TYR A 8 -15.81 -7.59 4.55
N LYS A 9 -15.98 -8.87 4.90
CA LYS A 9 -15.22 -9.45 6.03
C LYS A 9 -13.75 -9.47 5.62
N SER A 10 -12.92 -8.72 6.33
CA SER A 10 -11.52 -8.53 5.98
C SER A 10 -10.69 -8.35 7.25
N PRO A 11 -9.46 -8.90 7.32
CA PRO A 11 -8.54 -8.64 8.42
C PRO A 11 -8.12 -7.17 8.49
N PHE A 12 -8.33 -6.38 7.43
CA PHE A 12 -7.97 -4.97 7.35
C PHE A 12 -9.08 -4.02 7.85
N ALA A 13 -10.14 -4.54 8.46
CA ALA A 13 -11.32 -3.75 8.84
C ALA A 13 -10.98 -2.57 9.77
N GLU A 14 -10.10 -2.78 10.74
CA GLU A 14 -9.66 -1.74 11.68
C GLU A 14 -8.98 -0.58 10.94
N TYR A 15 -8.00 -0.88 10.08
CA TYR A 15 -7.31 0.13 9.28
C TYR A 15 -8.26 0.88 8.34
N PHE A 16 -9.19 0.17 7.69
CA PHE A 16 -10.19 0.81 6.82
C PHE A 16 -11.13 1.74 7.59
N ASN A 17 -11.50 1.39 8.82
CA ASN A 17 -12.30 2.25 9.69
C ASN A 17 -11.52 3.50 10.10
N TYR A 18 -10.25 3.34 10.48
CA TYR A 18 -9.37 4.46 10.82
C TYR A 18 -9.19 5.42 9.63
N LEU A 19 -8.86 4.88 8.46
CA LEU A 19 -8.71 5.68 7.24
C LEU A 19 -10.03 6.35 6.79
N SER A 20 -11.17 5.73 7.05
CA SER A 20 -12.47 6.35 6.75
C SER A 20 -12.75 7.57 7.63
N ARG A 21 -12.20 7.61 8.84
CA ARG A 21 -12.25 8.80 9.71
C ARG A 21 -11.33 9.90 9.19
N ILE A 22 -10.10 9.56 8.81
CA ILE A 22 -9.12 10.53 8.27
C ILE A 22 -9.62 11.17 6.97
N ASP A 23 -10.08 10.34 6.03
CA ASP A 23 -10.37 10.76 4.66
C ASP A 23 -11.81 11.29 4.49
N ARG A 24 -12.49 11.60 5.60
CA ARG A 24 -13.87 12.11 5.60
C ARG A 24 -13.94 13.43 4.81
N GLY A 25 -14.81 13.48 3.80
CA GLY A 25 -15.02 14.67 2.96
C GLY A 25 -14.08 14.80 1.74
N LYS A 26 -12.92 14.14 1.73
CA LYS A 26 -11.93 14.24 0.62
C LYS A 26 -12.10 13.19 -0.47
N ARG A 27 -12.85 12.12 -0.19
CA ARG A 27 -12.94 10.88 -0.99
C ARG A 27 -13.63 11.02 -2.36
N TYR A 28 -14.33 12.13 -2.61
CA TYR A 28 -15.22 12.28 -3.77
C TYR A 28 -14.70 13.23 -4.85
N SER A 29 -13.49 13.78 -4.72
CA SER A 29 -12.92 14.59 -5.81
C SER A 29 -12.40 13.69 -6.94
N GLN A 30 -12.53 14.16 -8.18
CA GLN A 30 -12.01 13.48 -9.39
C GLN A 30 -10.50 13.26 -9.30
N GLU A 31 -9.77 14.25 -8.76
CA GLU A 31 -8.32 14.23 -8.56
C GLU A 31 -7.86 13.26 -7.48
N TYR A 32 -8.77 12.79 -6.62
CA TYR A 32 -8.40 11.88 -5.54
C TYR A 32 -7.81 10.57 -6.07
N GLY A 33 -8.20 10.13 -7.27
CA GLY A 33 -7.64 8.93 -7.89
C GLY A 33 -6.17 9.08 -8.31
N SER A 34 -5.82 10.21 -8.94
CA SER A 34 -4.44 10.48 -9.37
C SER A 34 -3.52 10.74 -8.18
N ILE A 35 -4.01 11.44 -7.15
CA ILE A 35 -3.26 11.67 -5.90
C ILE A 35 -2.80 10.35 -5.28
N LEU A 36 -3.66 9.32 -5.24
CA LEU A 36 -3.29 8.03 -4.64
C LEU A 36 -2.19 7.29 -5.41
N ILE A 37 -2.16 7.41 -6.73
CA ILE A 37 -1.11 6.80 -7.55
C ILE A 37 0.20 7.54 -7.34
N LEU A 38 0.16 8.87 -7.27
CA LEU A 38 1.34 9.67 -6.96
C LEU A 38 1.91 9.34 -5.58
N SER A 39 1.06 9.26 -4.56
CA SER A 39 1.47 8.79 -3.22
C SER A 39 2.10 7.40 -3.29
N LEU A 40 1.50 6.44 -4.01
CA LEU A 40 2.11 5.12 -4.14
C LEU A 40 3.54 5.14 -4.72
N VAL A 41 3.82 6.02 -5.68
CA VAL A 41 5.16 6.15 -6.27
C VAL A 41 6.14 6.80 -5.28
N GLU A 42 5.69 7.76 -4.50
CA GLU A 42 6.46 8.44 -3.45
C GLU A 42 6.96 7.43 -2.40
N GLU A 43 6.04 6.64 -1.83
CA GLU A 43 6.32 5.60 -0.83
C GLU A 43 7.33 4.55 -1.35
N VAL A 44 7.20 4.15 -2.62
CA VAL A 44 8.16 3.23 -3.24
C VAL A 44 9.55 3.87 -3.37
N GLY A 45 9.60 5.16 -3.69
CA GLY A 45 10.84 5.93 -3.71
C GLY A 45 11.48 6.05 -2.33
N GLU A 46 10.69 6.17 -1.28
CA GLU A 46 11.14 6.24 0.11
C GLU A 46 11.69 4.91 0.60
N ILE A 47 10.99 3.80 0.37
CA ILE A 47 11.55 2.45 0.62
C ILE A 47 12.87 2.26 -0.11
N ALA A 48 12.97 2.68 -1.37
CA ALA A 48 14.22 2.57 -2.13
C ALA A 48 15.34 3.42 -1.51
N ARG A 49 15.04 4.63 -1.05
CA ARG A 49 15.99 5.50 -0.33
C ARG A 49 16.44 4.87 0.99
N ALA A 50 15.51 4.39 1.81
CA ALA A 50 15.79 3.73 3.09
C ALA A 50 16.64 2.48 2.89
N TYR A 51 16.28 1.63 1.92
CA TYR A 51 17.07 0.44 1.59
C TYR A 51 18.51 0.78 1.17
N LEU A 52 18.70 1.80 0.33
CA LEU A 52 20.03 2.23 -0.13
C LEU A 52 20.86 2.89 0.98
N ALA A 53 20.21 3.54 1.95
CA ALA A 53 20.85 4.10 3.13
C ALA A 53 21.37 3.00 4.07
N GLU A 54 20.57 1.94 4.27
CA GLU A 54 20.92 0.78 5.11
C GLU A 54 21.95 -0.14 4.44
N HIS A 55 21.85 -0.36 3.12
CA HIS A 55 22.65 -1.35 2.37
C HIS A 55 23.74 -0.74 1.48
N GLY A 56 24.00 0.57 1.59
CA GLY A 56 25.29 1.18 1.24
C GLY A 56 25.63 1.39 -0.24
N ARG A 57 24.89 2.25 -0.97
CA ARG A 57 25.42 2.89 -2.21
C ARG A 57 25.88 4.34 -2.06
N LYS A 58 25.68 4.99 -0.90
CA LYS A 58 26.26 6.32 -0.58
C LYS A 58 26.60 6.42 0.92
N PRO A 59 27.80 6.01 1.36
CA PRO A 59 28.25 6.21 2.74
C PRO A 59 28.38 7.68 3.16
N LEU A 60 28.32 8.62 2.20
CA LEU A 60 28.54 10.05 2.42
C LEU A 60 27.26 10.88 2.59
N ASN A 61 26.06 10.28 2.48
CA ASN A 61 24.82 11.04 2.58
C ASN A 61 24.14 10.85 3.94
N LEU A 62 24.72 11.48 4.97
CA LEU A 62 24.28 11.39 6.38
C LEU A 62 22.83 11.86 6.60
N ALA A 63 22.29 12.71 5.72
CA ALA A 63 20.88 13.11 5.75
C ALA A 63 19.95 11.94 5.38
N ALA A 64 20.34 11.11 4.40
CA ALA A 64 19.55 9.95 3.98
C ALA A 64 19.57 8.79 4.99
N GLN A 65 20.48 8.82 5.98
CA GLN A 65 20.57 7.82 7.05
C GLN A 65 19.81 8.21 8.32
N ARG A 66 19.35 9.46 8.44
CA ARG A 66 18.85 10.00 9.70
C ARG A 66 17.33 10.04 9.84
N ASP A 67 16.58 10.12 8.74
CA ASP A 67 15.21 10.61 8.87
C ASP A 67 14.13 9.51 8.86
N GLU A 68 14.33 8.36 8.21
CA GLU A 68 13.27 7.34 8.07
C GLU A 68 13.84 5.91 7.99
N SER A 69 13.26 4.95 8.72
CA SER A 69 13.69 3.54 8.70
C SER A 69 12.98 2.75 7.60
N TYR A 70 13.63 1.70 7.08
CA TYR A 70 13.00 0.80 6.10
C TYR A 70 11.66 0.23 6.58
N GLU A 71 11.53 -0.05 7.87
CA GLU A 71 10.31 -0.56 8.49
C GLU A 71 9.17 0.46 8.47
N GLN A 72 9.49 1.74 8.72
CA GLN A 72 8.53 2.84 8.68
C GLN A 72 7.99 3.01 7.25
N GLU A 73 8.88 3.10 6.27
CA GLU A 73 8.50 3.27 4.86
C GLU A 73 7.71 2.08 4.31
N LEU A 74 8.03 0.87 4.77
CA LEU A 74 7.21 -0.30 4.46
C LEU A 74 5.79 -0.17 5.03
N GLY A 75 5.66 0.36 6.24
CA GLY A 75 4.38 0.66 6.87
C GLY A 75 3.55 1.66 6.06
N ASP A 76 4.17 2.76 5.63
CA ASP A 76 3.51 3.83 4.88
C ASP A 76 3.08 3.36 3.48
N LEU A 77 3.91 2.57 2.79
CA LEU A 77 3.52 1.88 1.56
C LEU A 77 2.28 0.99 1.76
N VAL A 78 2.25 0.19 2.83
CA VAL A 78 1.11 -0.70 3.13
C VAL A 78 -0.14 0.13 3.41
N VAL A 79 -0.04 1.23 4.18
CA VAL A 79 -1.15 2.15 4.44
C VAL A 79 -1.68 2.75 3.14
N THR A 80 -0.79 3.16 2.23
CA THR A 80 -1.16 3.70 0.91
C THR A 80 -1.90 2.66 0.06
N ILE A 81 -1.46 1.40 0.05
CA ILE A 81 -2.17 0.29 -0.62
C ILE A 81 -3.57 0.07 0.00
N LEU A 82 -3.66 0.06 1.33
CA LEU A 82 -4.94 -0.08 2.04
C LEU A 82 -5.89 1.07 1.72
N ARG A 83 -5.38 2.30 1.66
CA ARG A 83 -6.15 3.48 1.25
C ARG A 83 -6.68 3.33 -0.18
N ILE A 84 -5.85 2.91 -1.13
CA ILE A 84 -6.26 2.63 -2.52
C ILE A 84 -7.37 1.58 -2.57
N ALA A 85 -7.18 0.43 -1.92
CA ALA A 85 -8.15 -0.66 -1.92
C ALA A 85 -9.50 -0.20 -1.37
N ARG A 86 -9.49 0.55 -0.27
CA ARG A 86 -10.69 1.14 0.33
C ARG A 86 -11.40 2.07 -0.65
N ILE A 87 -10.68 2.97 -1.31
CA ILE A 87 -11.26 4.00 -2.18
C ILE A 87 -11.87 3.38 -3.43
N LYS A 88 -11.16 2.43 -4.04
CA LYS A 88 -11.59 1.70 -5.24
C LYS A 88 -12.56 0.55 -4.96
N ASP A 89 -12.97 0.35 -3.70
CA ASP A 89 -13.90 -0.70 -3.26
C ASP A 89 -13.42 -2.13 -3.58
N ILE A 90 -12.10 -2.35 -3.44
CA ILE A 90 -11.45 -3.62 -3.72
C ILE A 90 -11.47 -4.50 -2.45
N ASN A 91 -11.97 -5.73 -2.58
CA ASN A 91 -11.78 -6.75 -1.55
C ASN A 91 -10.32 -7.26 -1.57
N LEU A 92 -9.44 -6.55 -0.85
CA LEU A 92 -8.01 -6.83 -0.85
C LEU A 92 -7.67 -8.21 -0.28
N HIS A 93 -8.41 -8.67 0.73
CA HIS A 93 -8.20 -9.98 1.35
C HIS A 93 -8.32 -11.12 0.31
N GLU A 94 -9.41 -11.15 -0.45
CA GLU A 94 -9.63 -12.15 -1.50
C GLU A 94 -8.57 -12.06 -2.61
N ARG A 95 -8.10 -10.85 -2.94
CA ARG A 95 -7.07 -10.65 -3.97
C ARG A 95 -5.71 -11.17 -3.50
N ILE A 96 -5.36 -10.96 -2.24
CA ILE A 96 -4.16 -11.52 -1.62
C ILE A 96 -4.25 -13.05 -1.59
N LEU A 97 -5.35 -13.62 -1.06
CA LEU A 97 -5.55 -15.07 -1.03
C LEU A 97 -5.46 -15.70 -2.42
N GLY A 98 -6.08 -15.08 -3.43
CA GLY A 98 -5.98 -15.54 -4.81
C GLY A 98 -4.55 -15.52 -5.35
N SER A 99 -3.76 -14.53 -4.97
CA SER A 99 -2.35 -14.41 -5.38
C SER A 99 -1.48 -15.47 -4.70
N LEU A 100 -1.70 -15.72 -3.41
CA LEU A 100 -1.04 -16.78 -2.65
C LEU A 100 -1.32 -18.16 -3.24
N LYS A 101 -2.59 -18.47 -3.57
CA LYS A 101 -2.97 -19.72 -4.24
C LYS A 101 -2.24 -19.93 -5.57
N LYS A 102 -2.05 -18.85 -6.35
CA LYS A 102 -1.29 -18.91 -7.61
C LYS A 102 0.19 -19.19 -7.38
N ILE A 103 0.80 -18.58 -6.37
CA ILE A 103 2.20 -18.82 -6.00
C ILE A 103 2.38 -20.28 -5.55
N GLU A 104 1.47 -20.78 -4.72
CA GLU A 104 1.47 -22.18 -4.28
C GLU A 104 1.34 -23.15 -5.46
N ALA A 105 0.41 -22.90 -6.38
CA ALA A 105 0.23 -23.74 -7.56
C ALA A 105 1.48 -23.80 -8.45
N ARG A 106 2.19 -22.67 -8.64
CA ARG A 106 3.44 -22.62 -9.43
C ARG A 106 4.58 -23.43 -8.81
N LYS A 107 4.61 -23.58 -7.49
CA LYS A 107 5.57 -24.46 -6.82
C LYS A 107 5.28 -25.94 -7.07
N ARG A 108 4.00 -26.31 -7.25
CA ARG A 108 3.56 -27.70 -7.47
C ARG A 108 3.61 -28.13 -8.94
N LYS A 109 3.41 -27.18 -9.86
CA LYS A 109 3.57 -27.36 -11.30
C LYS A 109 4.30 -26.13 -11.86
N PRO A 110 5.64 -26.18 -11.99
CA PRO A 110 6.37 -25.16 -12.72
C PRO A 110 5.73 -25.01 -14.10
N LYS A 111 5.58 -23.77 -14.58
CA LYS A 111 5.09 -23.56 -15.95
C LYS A 111 6.07 -24.24 -16.91
N GLU A 112 5.55 -25.10 -17.77
CA GLU A 112 6.21 -25.47 -19.02
C GLU A 112 6.48 -24.22 -19.86
#